data_AF-A0A8T4AK47-F1
#
_entry.id   AF-A0A8T4AK47-F1
#
_cell.length_a   1.000
_cell.length_b   1.000
_cell.length_c   1.000
_cell.angle_alpha   90.00
_cell.angle_beta   90.00
_cell.angle_gamma   90.00
#
_symmetry.space_group_name_H-M   'P 1'
#
loop_
_entity.id
_entity.type
_entity.pdbx_description
1 polymer ?
#
loop_
_entity_poly.entity_id
_entity_poly.type
_entity_poly.pdbx_seq_one_letter_code
_entity_poly.pdbx_strand_id
1 'polypeptide(L)'
;MNRDITPAQSLAEANNLLKKTLVGLPEHEQRFKLHNELHTGAVDSLDAPTQMSHLALLCGSDQVENERRLIAQLCEHYGVTPPTQHSNHFNAMLGVCRVNWERHTEYSTYTFSYSAPFETPFAEPAINYIPKEWLATLPGEIIAATHIA
;
A
#
# COMPACT_ATOMS: atom_id res chain seq x y z
N MET A 1 17.93 51.37 24.61
CA MET A 1 16.73 50.66 25.07
C MET A 1 16.40 49.63 23.99
N ASN A 2 17.22 48.58 23.91
CA ASN A 2 17.15 47.56 22.87
C ASN A 2 16.37 46.36 23.42
N ARG A 3 15.32 45.93 22.72
CA ARG A 3 14.65 44.68 23.01
C ARG A 3 15.42 43.59 22.29
N ASP A 4 16.12 42.76 23.06
CA ASP A 4 16.78 41.56 22.56
C ASP A 4 15.71 40.55 22.11
N ILE A 5 15.56 40.38 20.80
CA ILE A 5 14.69 39.38 20.18
C ILE A 5 15.47 38.06 20.15
N THR A 6 14.99 37.04 20.87
CA THR A 6 15.65 35.74 20.99
C THR A 6 15.40 34.89 19.72
N PRO A 7 16.37 34.10 19.20
CA PRO A 7 16.24 33.36 17.93
C PRO A 7 15.07 32.37 17.85
N ALA A 8 14.57 31.90 19.00
CA ALA A 8 13.44 30.98 19.08
C ALA A 8 12.08 31.66 18.81
N GLN A 9 11.95 32.96 19.10
CA GLN A 9 10.72 33.73 18.82
C GLN A 9 10.61 34.02 17.31
N SER A 10 11.72 34.27 16.62
CA SER A 10 11.71 34.56 15.18
C SER A 10 11.36 33.34 14.32
N LEU A 11 11.69 32.12 14.74
CA LEU A 11 11.30 30.90 14.03
C LEU A 11 9.81 30.59 14.18
N ALA A 12 9.24 30.81 15.38
CA ALA A 12 7.81 30.62 15.63
C ALA A 12 6.97 31.66 14.87
N GLU A 13 7.43 32.91 14.82
CA GLU A 13 6.81 34.00 14.04
C GLU A 13 6.96 33.78 12.53
N ALA A 14 8.12 33.34 12.04
CA ALA A 14 8.33 32.98 10.64
C ALA A 14 7.45 31.80 10.21
N ASN A 15 7.29 30.78 11.06
CA ASN A 15 6.36 29.68 10.82
C ASN A 15 4.90 30.15 10.80
N ASN A 16 4.56 31.17 11.60
CA ASN A 16 3.22 31.76 11.62
C ASN A 16 2.97 32.67 10.39
N LEU A 17 4.01 33.31 9.86
CA LEU A 17 3.98 34.08 8.62
C LEU A 17 3.92 33.18 7.38
N LEU A 18 4.57 32.02 7.41
CA LEU A 18 4.52 31.00 6.35
C LEU A 18 3.15 30.30 6.26
N LYS A 19 2.40 30.20 7.37
CA LYS A 19 0.97 29.79 7.37
C LYS A 19 0.07 30.78 6.62
N LYS A 20 0.59 31.96 6.29
CA LYS A 20 -0.17 33.02 5.61
C LYS A 20 0.14 33.00 4.12
N THR A 21 -0.79 32.37 3.39
CA THR A 21 -1.11 32.66 1.99
C THR A 21 -0.06 32.31 0.95
N LEU A 22 -0.05 31.04 0.53
CA LEU A 22 0.13 30.74 -0.89
C LEU A 22 -1.03 31.42 -1.64
N VAL A 23 -0.74 32.47 -2.41
CA VAL A 23 -1.65 33.21 -3.30
C VAL A 23 -2.92 33.87 -2.72
N GLY A 24 -2.97 34.19 -1.42
CA GLY A 24 -4.08 34.96 -0.85
C GLY A 24 -5.28 34.14 -0.36
N LEU A 25 -5.24 32.81 -0.48
CA LEU A 25 -6.26 31.90 0.03
C LEU A 25 -5.90 31.33 1.42
N PRO A 26 -6.89 31.10 2.31
CA PRO A 26 -6.67 30.42 3.58
C PRO A 26 -6.22 28.97 3.34
N GLU A 27 -5.17 28.56 4.04
CA GLU A 27 -4.67 27.18 4.00
C GLU A 27 -5.57 26.26 4.84
N HIS A 28 -5.95 25.10 4.29
CA HIS A 28 -6.73 24.10 5.04
C HIS A 28 -5.88 23.49 6.17
N GLU A 29 -6.46 23.32 7.37
CA GLU A 29 -5.73 22.86 8.57
C GLU A 29 -4.98 21.53 8.36
N GLN A 30 -5.54 20.64 7.53
CA GLN A 30 -4.94 19.34 7.23
C GLN A 30 -3.96 19.36 6.04
N ARG A 31 -3.81 20.47 5.30
CA ARG A 31 -3.05 20.51 4.03
C ARG A 31 -1.60 20.06 4.23
N PHE A 32 -0.90 20.58 5.23
CA PHE A 32 0.49 20.19 5.49
C PHE A 32 0.61 18.72 5.95
N LYS A 33 -0.32 18.27 6.79
CA LYS A 33 -0.34 16.89 7.30
C LYS A 33 -0.56 15.88 6.17
N LEU A 34 -1.61 16.08 5.37
CA LEU A 34 -1.95 15.21 4.22
C LEU A 34 -0.88 15.27 3.14
N HIS A 35 -0.27 16.43 2.90
CA HIS A 35 0.86 16.55 1.99
C HIS A 35 2.02 15.65 2.41
N ASN A 36 2.40 15.65 3.69
CA ASN A 36 3.49 14.80 4.19
C ASN A 36 3.13 13.31 4.24
N GLU A 37 1.86 12.98 4.42
CA GLU A 37 1.36 11.59 4.37
C GLU A 37 1.61 10.96 3.00
N LEU A 38 1.39 11.71 1.92
CA LEU A 38 1.70 11.24 0.55
C LEU A 38 3.19 10.95 0.32
N HIS A 39 4.08 11.54 1.12
CA HIS A 39 5.54 11.40 0.98
C HIS A 39 6.16 10.45 2.00
N THR A 40 5.38 9.77 2.84
CA THR A 40 5.89 8.89 3.92
C THR A 40 5.90 7.39 3.58
N GLY A 41 5.68 7.02 2.32
CA GLY A 41 5.78 5.64 1.87
C GLY A 41 7.23 5.14 1.85
N ALA A 42 7.58 4.24 2.77
CA ALA A 42 8.75 3.38 2.57
C ALA A 42 8.47 2.52 1.32
N VAL A 43 9.31 2.65 0.30
CA VAL A 43 9.30 1.70 -0.81
C VAL A 43 9.95 0.42 -0.29
N ASP A 44 9.18 -0.67 -0.24
CA ASP A 44 9.75 -1.98 0.02
C ASP A 44 10.72 -2.31 -1.12
N SER A 45 12.03 -2.28 -0.84
CA SER A 45 13.04 -2.68 -1.81
C SER A 45 12.93 -4.19 -2.05
N LEU A 46 12.79 -4.58 -3.32
CA LEU A 46 12.81 -5.97 -3.74
C LEU A 46 14.21 -6.32 -4.24
N ASP A 47 14.84 -7.32 -3.62
CA ASP A 47 16.15 -7.80 -4.03
C ASP A 47 16.00 -8.91 -5.08
N ALA A 48 16.80 -8.84 -6.13
CA ALA A 48 16.91 -9.93 -7.11
C ALA A 48 17.82 -11.04 -6.56
N PRO A 49 17.57 -12.32 -6.91
CA PRO A 49 16.50 -12.82 -7.76
C PRO A 49 15.15 -12.89 -7.03
N THR A 50 14.09 -12.42 -7.68
CA THR A 50 12.71 -12.49 -7.17
C THR A 50 11.76 -12.78 -8.32
N GLN A 51 10.78 -13.64 -8.08
CA GLN A 51 9.64 -13.87 -8.99
C GLN A 51 8.39 -13.20 -8.40
N MET A 52 7.55 -12.63 -9.26
CA MET A 52 6.32 -11.96 -8.84
C MET A 52 5.14 -12.33 -9.74
N SER A 53 3.95 -12.23 -9.18
CA SER A 53 2.68 -12.27 -9.90
C SER A 53 1.82 -11.12 -9.43
N HIS A 54 1.36 -10.31 -10.38
CA HIS A 54 0.55 -9.13 -10.11
C HIS A 54 -0.79 -9.24 -10.80
N LEU A 55 -1.87 -8.97 -10.06
CA LEU A 55 -3.23 -8.89 -10.56
C LEU A 55 -3.80 -7.51 -10.27
N ALA A 56 -4.53 -6.95 -11.23
CA ALA A 56 -5.38 -5.77 -11.03
C ALA A 56 -6.81 -6.15 -11.41
N LEU A 57 -7.73 -6.05 -10.45
CA LEU A 57 -9.14 -6.43 -10.59
C LEU A 57 -10.03 -5.20 -10.46
N LEU A 58 -10.85 -4.92 -11.47
CA LEU A 58 -11.88 -3.89 -11.43
C LEU A 58 -12.99 -4.34 -10.48
N CYS A 59 -13.24 -3.59 -9.41
CA CYS A 59 -14.24 -3.94 -8.42
C CYS A 59 -14.78 -2.68 -7.74
N GLY A 60 -16.11 -2.57 -7.67
CA GLY A 60 -16.80 -1.44 -7.06
C GLY A 60 -16.54 -1.33 -5.55
N SER A 61 -16.88 -0.18 -4.98
CA SER A 61 -16.74 0.11 -3.54
C SER A 61 -17.62 -0.78 -2.66
N ASP A 62 -18.65 -1.40 -3.23
CA ASP A 62 -19.51 -2.40 -2.59
C ASP A 62 -18.77 -3.70 -2.27
N GLN A 63 -17.62 -3.96 -2.90
CA GLN A 63 -16.84 -5.19 -2.71
C GLN A 63 -15.75 -5.08 -1.64
N VAL A 64 -15.49 -3.88 -1.10
CA VAL A 64 -14.37 -3.63 -0.19
C VAL A 64 -14.40 -4.53 1.06
N GLU A 65 -15.57 -4.67 1.70
CA GLU A 65 -15.71 -5.55 2.87
C GLU A 65 -15.55 -7.03 2.50
N ASN A 66 -15.99 -7.42 1.30
CA ASN A 66 -15.81 -8.78 0.81
C ASN A 66 -14.33 -9.10 0.59
N GLU A 67 -13.57 -8.19 -0.02
CA GLU A 67 -12.12 -8.34 -0.21
C GLU A 67 -11.37 -8.42 1.11
N ARG A 68 -11.69 -7.55 2.08
CA ARG A 68 -11.09 -7.63 3.44
C ARG A 68 -11.37 -8.97 4.10
N ARG A 69 -12.59 -9.49 3.97
CA ARG A 69 -12.95 -10.83 4.47
C ARG A 69 -12.14 -11.92 3.77
N LEU A 70 -11.97 -11.86 2.45
CA LEU A 70 -11.17 -12.82 1.70
C LEU A 70 -9.68 -12.76 2.10
N ILE A 71 -9.12 -11.55 2.26
CA ILE A 71 -7.75 -11.39 2.78
C ILE A 71 -7.63 -11.97 4.19
N ALA A 72 -8.61 -11.76 5.07
CA ALA A 72 -8.60 -12.35 6.41
C ALA A 72 -8.64 -13.89 6.37
N GLN A 73 -9.43 -14.48 5.47
CA GLN A 73 -9.46 -15.93 5.24
C GLN A 73 -8.11 -16.46 4.72
N LEU A 74 -7.46 -15.71 3.83
CA LEU A 74 -6.11 -16.04 3.37
C LEU A 74 -5.13 -16.01 4.54
N CYS A 75 -5.20 -14.98 5.39
CA CYS A 75 -4.35 -14.87 6.57
C CYS A 75 -4.56 -16.04 7.53
N GLU A 76 -5.81 -16.46 7.78
CA GLU A 76 -6.13 -17.62 8.60
C GLU A 76 -5.49 -18.90 8.05
N HIS A 77 -5.56 -19.13 6.73
CA HIS A 77 -4.94 -20.28 6.07
C HIS A 77 -3.42 -20.37 6.34
N TYR A 78 -2.72 -19.24 6.39
CA TYR A 78 -1.27 -19.18 6.64
C TYR A 78 -0.89 -18.90 8.11
N GLY A 79 -1.85 -18.74 9.02
CA GLY A 79 -1.58 -18.43 10.43
C GLY A 79 -1.02 -17.01 10.66
N VAL A 80 -1.44 -16.04 9.84
CA VAL A 80 -0.98 -14.64 9.88
C VAL A 80 -2.06 -13.74 10.48
N THR A 81 -1.65 -12.65 11.15
CA THR A 81 -2.59 -11.64 11.65
C THR A 81 -3.27 -10.90 10.48
N PRO A 82 -4.61 -10.86 10.41
CA PRO A 82 -5.32 -10.20 9.33
C PRO A 82 -5.22 -8.66 9.40
N PRO A 83 -5.52 -7.94 8.30
CA PRO A 83 -5.60 -6.48 8.31
C PRO A 83 -6.71 -5.97 9.24
N THR A 84 -6.65 -4.67 9.58
CA THR A 84 -7.72 -4.03 10.34
C THR A 84 -8.98 -3.83 9.47
N GLN A 85 -10.14 -3.66 10.10
CA GLN A 85 -11.43 -3.53 9.41
C GLN A 85 -11.51 -2.35 8.42
N HIS A 86 -10.62 -1.37 8.50
CA HIS A 86 -10.61 -0.19 7.63
C HIS A 86 -9.35 -0.08 6.78
N SER A 87 -8.54 -1.15 6.73
CA SER A 87 -7.32 -1.18 5.94
C SER A 87 -7.65 -1.19 4.44
N ASN A 88 -6.99 -0.32 3.69
CA ASN A 88 -6.98 -0.33 2.23
C ASN A 88 -5.63 -0.81 1.67
N HIS A 89 -4.72 -1.23 2.55
CA HIS A 89 -3.46 -1.87 2.18
C HIS A 89 -3.18 -2.99 3.18
N PHE A 90 -2.53 -4.05 2.71
CA PHE A 90 -2.09 -5.15 3.55
C PHE A 90 -0.86 -5.80 2.94
N ASN A 91 0.19 -5.97 3.75
CA ASN A 91 1.40 -6.67 3.35
C ASN A 91 1.78 -7.66 4.45
N ALA A 92 2.04 -8.91 4.06
CA ALA A 92 2.47 -9.95 4.99
C ALA A 92 3.22 -11.09 4.28
N MET A 93 3.93 -11.89 5.07
CA MET A 93 4.53 -13.14 4.61
C MET A 93 3.54 -14.29 4.79
N LEU A 94 3.17 -14.95 3.68
CA LEU A 94 2.33 -16.15 3.61
C LEU A 94 3.22 -17.37 3.35
N GLY A 95 3.73 -17.98 4.41
CA GLY A 95 4.74 -19.04 4.30
C GLY A 95 6.05 -18.51 3.71
N VAL A 96 6.32 -18.83 2.45
CA VAL A 96 7.51 -18.34 1.71
C VAL A 96 7.20 -17.19 0.75
N CYS A 97 5.92 -16.91 0.49
CA CYS A 97 5.49 -15.90 -0.47
C CYS A 97 5.01 -14.67 0.27
N ARG A 98 5.48 -13.47 -0.11
CA ARG A 98 4.90 -12.22 0.37
C ARG A 98 3.64 -11.89 -0.43
N VAL A 99 2.63 -11.34 0.23
CA VAL A 99 1.47 -10.71 -0.39
C VAL A 99 1.52 -9.21 -0.16
N ASN A 100 1.15 -8.43 -1.17
CA ASN A 100 0.74 -7.04 -1.04
C ASN A 100 -0.64 -6.88 -1.70
N TRP A 101 -1.64 -6.51 -0.91
CA TRP A 101 -2.98 -6.15 -1.37
C TRP A 101 -3.18 -4.66 -1.17
N GLU A 102 -3.59 -3.95 -2.23
CA GLU A 102 -3.92 -2.53 -2.17
C GLU A 102 -5.31 -2.30 -2.77
N ARG A 103 -6.15 -1.58 -2.03
CA ARG A 103 -7.49 -1.20 -2.44
C ARG A 103 -7.49 0.26 -2.88
N HIS A 104 -7.87 0.48 -4.14
CA HIS A 104 -8.14 1.80 -4.69
C HIS A 104 -9.66 2.03 -4.77
N THR A 105 -10.08 3.18 -5.28
CA THR A 105 -11.52 3.50 -5.39
C THR A 105 -12.25 2.50 -6.28
N GLU A 106 -11.70 2.23 -7.47
CA GLU A 106 -12.39 1.49 -8.55
C GLU A 106 -11.85 0.08 -8.78
N TYR A 107 -10.70 -0.25 -8.20
CA TYR A 107 -10.02 -1.53 -8.40
C TYR A 107 -9.17 -1.90 -7.19
N SER A 108 -8.78 -3.17 -7.14
CA SER A 108 -7.81 -3.68 -6.17
C SER A 108 -6.62 -4.30 -6.90
N THR A 109 -5.44 -4.21 -6.30
CA THR A 109 -4.26 -4.93 -6.76
C THR A 109 -3.83 -6.00 -5.77
N TYR A 110 -3.31 -7.10 -6.31
CA TYR A 110 -2.78 -8.22 -5.54
C TYR A 110 -1.43 -8.58 -6.13
N THR A 111 -0.38 -8.42 -5.34
CA THR A 111 0.98 -8.74 -5.72
C THR A 111 1.50 -9.84 -4.83
N PHE A 112 1.93 -10.94 -5.44
CA PHE A 112 2.57 -12.06 -4.77
C PHE A 112 4.02 -12.10 -5.18
N SER A 113 4.95 -12.19 -4.24
CA SER A 113 6.38 -12.25 -4.54
C SER A 113 7.08 -13.34 -3.76
N TYR A 114 8.03 -14.00 -4.43
CA TYR A 114 8.90 -15.00 -3.84
C TYR A 114 10.35 -14.70 -4.20
N SER A 115 11.13 -14.32 -3.20
CA SER A 115 12.55 -13.97 -3.33
C SER A 115 13.41 -15.22 -3.13
N ALA A 116 13.73 -15.88 -4.23
CA ALA A 116 14.62 -17.03 -4.26
C ALA A 116 15.28 -17.17 -5.64
N PRO A 117 16.44 -17.84 -5.74
CA PRO A 117 17.04 -18.19 -7.03
C PRO A 117 16.10 -19.05 -7.88
N PHE A 118 16.07 -18.78 -9.19
CA PHE A 118 15.39 -19.60 -10.19
C PHE A 118 16.26 -19.68 -11.45
N GLU A 119 16.20 -20.80 -12.15
CA GLU A 119 16.97 -21.01 -13.38
C GLU A 119 16.15 -20.68 -14.64
N THR A 120 14.86 -21.03 -14.63
CA THR A 120 13.96 -20.82 -15.76
C THR A 120 12.92 -19.77 -15.41
N PRO A 121 12.95 -18.57 -16.01
CA PRO A 121 11.94 -17.53 -15.78
C PRO A 121 10.53 -18.06 -16.03
N PHE A 122 9.58 -17.68 -15.18
CA PHE A 122 8.15 -18.01 -15.28
C PHE A 122 7.78 -19.51 -15.16
N ALA A 123 8.72 -20.41 -14.87
CA ALA A 123 8.40 -21.83 -14.67
C ALA A 123 7.56 -22.06 -13.40
N GLU A 124 7.84 -21.30 -12.34
CA GLU A 124 7.14 -21.39 -11.04
C GLU A 124 6.73 -19.98 -10.58
N PRO A 125 5.70 -19.37 -11.20
CA PRO A 125 5.25 -18.03 -10.87
C PRO A 125 4.77 -17.95 -9.41
N ALA A 126 5.04 -16.82 -8.74
CA ALA A 126 4.73 -16.65 -7.32
C ALA A 126 3.26 -16.91 -6.94
N ILE A 127 2.31 -16.74 -7.87
CA ILE A 127 0.90 -17.06 -7.64
C ILE A 127 0.65 -18.55 -7.33
N ASN A 128 1.55 -19.45 -7.73
CA ASN A 128 1.45 -20.89 -7.44
C ASN A 128 1.49 -21.20 -5.93
N TYR A 129 2.04 -20.30 -5.12
CA TYR A 129 2.06 -20.44 -3.66
C TYR A 129 0.73 -20.10 -3.00
N ILE A 130 -0.25 -19.57 -3.75
CA ILE A 130 -1.55 -19.12 -3.23
C ILE A 130 -2.62 -20.18 -3.55
N PRO A 131 -3.59 -20.43 -2.64
CA PRO A 131 -4.58 -21.46 -2.86
C PRO A 131 -5.50 -21.11 -4.04
N LYS A 132 -5.65 -22.04 -5.00
CA LYS A 132 -6.37 -21.80 -6.26
C LYS A 132 -7.86 -21.55 -6.03
N GLU A 133 -8.42 -22.24 -5.05
CA GLU A 133 -9.81 -22.06 -4.60
C GLU A 133 -10.03 -20.68 -4.01
N TRP A 134 -9.04 -20.10 -3.32
CA TRP A 134 -9.14 -18.73 -2.82
C TRP A 134 -9.09 -17.72 -3.97
N LEU A 135 -8.16 -17.89 -4.92
CA LEU A 135 -8.07 -17.04 -6.11
C LEU A 135 -9.38 -17.01 -6.91
N ALA A 136 -10.06 -18.17 -7.02
CA ALA A 136 -11.34 -18.29 -7.70
C ALA A 136 -12.50 -17.56 -7.00
N THR A 137 -12.32 -17.11 -5.75
CA THR A 137 -13.33 -16.35 -4.99
C THR A 137 -13.12 -14.84 -5.05
N LEU A 138 -12.02 -14.37 -5.65
CA LEU A 138 -11.75 -12.94 -5.76
C LEU A 138 -12.85 -12.23 -6.55
N PRO A 139 -13.38 -11.11 -6.05
CA PRO A 139 -14.40 -10.35 -6.75
C PRO A 139 -13.79 -9.52 -7.88
N GLY A 140 -14.64 -9.12 -8.83
CA GLY A 140 -14.28 -8.18 -9.88
C GLY A 140 -13.82 -8.84 -11.18
N GLU A 141 -13.35 -7.99 -12.09
CA GLU A 141 -12.96 -8.37 -13.45
C GLU A 141 -11.48 -8.08 -13.67
N ILE A 142 -10.75 -8.99 -14.31
CA ILE A 142 -9.32 -8.80 -14.60
C ILE A 142 -9.13 -7.60 -15.54
N ILE A 143 -8.33 -6.63 -15.10
CA ILE A 143 -7.77 -5.57 -15.94
C ILE A 143 -6.37 -5.96 -16.41
N ALA A 144 -5.55 -6.48 -15.49
CA ALA A 144 -4.18 -6.90 -15.77
C ALA A 144 -3.81 -8.13 -14.93
N ALA A 145 -2.99 -9.00 -15.53
CA ALA A 145 -2.38 -10.14 -14.87
C ALA A 145 -0.99 -10.37 -15.48
N THR A 146 0.06 -10.21 -14.67
CA THR A 146 1.44 -10.21 -15.16
C THR A 146 2.34 -11.01 -14.23
N HIS A 147 3.25 -11.79 -14.81
CA HIS A 147 4.36 -12.42 -14.09
C HIS A 147 5.66 -11.67 -14.36
N ILE A 148 6.53 -11.59 -13.35
CA ILE A 148 7.84 -10.94 -13.41
C ILE A 148 8.88 -11.95 -12.90
N ALA A 149 9.97 -12.12 -13.65
CA ALA A 149 11.11 -12.98 -13.33
C ALA A 149 12.34 -12.42 -14.06
#